data_AF-D5V2A2-F1
#
_entry.id   AF-D5V2A2-F1
#
_cell.length_a   1.000
_cell.length_b   1.000
_cell.length_c   1.000
_cell.angle_alpha   90.00
_cell.angle_beta   90.00
_cell.angle_gamma   90.00
#
_symmetry.space_group_name_H-M   'P 1'
#
loop_
_entity.id
_entity.type
_entity.pdbx_description
1 polymer ?
#
loop_
_entity_poly.entity_id
_entity_poly.type
_entity_poly.pdbx_seq_one_letter_code
_entity_poly.pdbx_strand_id
1 'polypeptide(L)' 'MYKYLKIFNFYIDGFKNLTVGKTLWKIIIIKIILIVTLLNFYIYDKSINSEYKTTKEKINFVYKNITKD' A
#
# COMPACT_ATOMS: atom_id res chain seq x y z
N MET A 1 22.65 18.03 18.42
CA MET A 1 21.55 18.37 17.47
C MET A 1 22.03 18.57 16.03
N TYR A 2 23.10 19.34 15.77
CA TYR A 2 23.60 19.65 14.42
C TYR A 2 24.16 18.49 13.58
N LYS A 3 24.69 17.42 14.21
CA LYS A 3 25.34 16.31 13.50
C LYS A 3 24.39 15.51 12.60
N TYR A 4 23.17 15.24 13.08
CA TYR A 4 22.16 14.51 12.32
C TYR A 4 21.61 15.31 11.14
N LEU A 5 21.49 16.63 11.29
CA LEU A 5 21.10 17.54 10.21
C LEU A 5 22.11 17.51 9.05
N LYS A 6 23.41 17.43 9.34
CA LYS A 6 24.44 17.34 8.31
C LYS A 6 24.35 16.06 7.48
N ILE A 7 24.09 14.92 8.15
CA ILE A 7 23.93 13.63 7.48
C ILE A 7 22.67 13.66 6.60
N PHE A 8 21.55 14.17 7.12
CA PHE A 8 20.31 14.30 6.36
C PHE A 8 20.47 15.21 5.13
N ASN A 9 21.10 16.37 5.29
CA ASN A 9 21.36 17.28 4.17
C ASN A 9 22.26 16.63 3.12
N PHE A 10 23.28 15.86 3.53
CA PHE A 10 24.12 15.13 2.59
C PHE A 10 23.33 14.12 1.74
N TYR A 11 22.39 13.38 2.33
CA TYR A 11 21.52 12.47 1.57
C TYR A 11 20.58 13.21 0.63
N ILE A 12 20.00 14.32 1.07
CA ILE A 12 19.14 15.16 0.24
C ILE A 12 19.93 15.74 -0.95
N ASP A 13 21.09 16.31 -0.68
CA ASP A 13 21.91 16.95 -1.70
C ASP A 13 22.50 15.91 -2.67
N GLY A 14 22.92 14.76 -2.15
CA GLY A 14 23.28 13.60 -2.96
C GLY A 14 22.14 13.20 -3.89
N PHE A 15 20.94 12.96 -3.35
CA PHE A 15 19.77 12.58 -4.14
C PHE A 15 19.36 13.64 -5.16
N LYS A 16 19.45 14.93 -4.81
CA LYS A 16 19.20 16.07 -5.71
C LYS A 16 20.21 16.13 -6.85
N ASN A 17 21.44 15.69 -6.67
CA ASN A 17 22.46 15.70 -7.72
C ASN A 17 22.46 14.42 -8.59
N LEU A 18 21.71 13.38 -8.19
CA LEU A 18 21.56 12.17 -9.02
C LEU A 18 20.67 12.45 -10.24
N THR A 19 21.19 12.21 -11.45
CA THR A 19 20.42 12.24 -12.69
C THR A 19 19.75 10.89 -12.95
N VAL A 20 20.54 9.80 -12.94
CA VAL A 20 20.05 8.42 -13.13
C VAL A 20 19.20 7.96 -11.96
N GLY A 21 19.62 8.25 -10.72
CA GLY A 21 18.92 7.83 -9.51
C GLY A 21 17.49 8.38 -9.40
N LYS A 22 17.26 9.63 -9.82
CA LYS A 22 15.91 10.22 -9.87
C LYS A 22 15.02 9.51 -10.88
N THR A 23 15.56 9.18 -12.05
CA THR A 23 14.81 8.43 -13.08
C THR A 23 14.45 7.04 -12.57
N LEU A 24 15.39 6.35 -11.92
CA LEU A 24 15.14 5.04 -11.32
C LEU A 24 14.07 5.11 -10.22
N TRP A 25 14.12 6.13 -9.36
CA TRP A 25 13.09 6.36 -8.34
C TRP A 25 11.71 6.62 -8.92
N LYS A 26 11.61 7.38 -10.01
CA LYS A 26 10.34 7.55 -10.74
C LYS A 26 9.79 6.20 -11.22
N ILE A 27 10.64 5.34 -11.79
CA ILE A 27 10.25 4.00 -12.24
C ILE A 27 9.75 3.15 -11.06
N ILE A 28 10.46 3.19 -9.92
CA ILE A 28 10.06 2.47 -8.70
C ILE A 28 8.70 2.94 -8.20
N ILE A 29 8.46 4.26 -8.14
CA ILE A 29 7.16 4.83 -7.73
C ILE A 29 6.04 4.34 -8.65
N ILE A 30 6.25 4.38 -9.96
CA ILE A 30 5.27 3.89 -10.94
C ILE A 30 4.98 2.40 -10.73
N LYS A 31 6.02 1.57 -10.53
CA LYS A 31 5.84 0.15 -10.23
C LYS A 31 5.07 -0.09 -8.93
N ILE A 32 5.35 0.67 -7.88
CA ILE A 32 4.63 0.55 -6.60
C ILE A 32 3.15 0.91 -6.80
N ILE A 33 2.84 1.99 -7.50
CA ILE A 33 1.46 2.37 -7.83
C ILE A 33 0.78 1.25 -8.61
N LEU A 34 1.42 0.73 -9.66
CA LEU A 34 0.86 -0.36 -10.46
C LEU A 34 0.60 -1.61 -9.62
N ILE A 35 1.55 -2.03 -8.77
CA ILE A 35 1.37 -3.20 -7.90
C ILE A 35 0.22 -2.96 -6.92
N VAL A 36 0.14 -1.79 -6.27
CA VAL A 36 -0.95 -1.48 -5.33
C VAL A 36 -2.30 -1.41 -6.05
N THR A 37 -2.36 -0.83 -7.25
CA THR A 37 -3.60 -0.76 -8.04
C THR A 37 -4.04 -2.14 -8.52
N LEU A 38 -3.11 -2.97 -9.01
CA LEU A 38 -3.40 -4.34 -9.43
C LEU A 38 -3.82 -5.19 -8.24
N LEU A 39 -3.12 -5.07 -7.11
CA LEU A 39 -3.44 -5.76 -5.87
C LEU A 39 -4.81 -5.33 -5.38
N ASN A 40 -5.12 -4.04 -5.37
CA ASN A 40 -6.43 -3.55 -4.97
C ASN A 40 -7.51 -4.06 -5.94
N PHE A 41 -7.28 -4.06 -7.26
CA PHE A 41 -8.26 -4.56 -8.21
C PHE A 41 -8.50 -6.07 -8.08
N TYR A 42 -7.46 -6.87 -7.85
CA TYR A 42 -7.53 -8.33 -7.78
C TYR A 42 -7.92 -8.86 -6.40
N ILE A 43 -7.54 -8.19 -5.31
CA ILE A 43 -7.92 -8.59 -3.94
C ILE A 43 -9.38 -8.23 -3.62
N TYR A 44 -9.97 -7.26 -4.32
CA TYR A 44 -11.34 -6.78 -4.03
C TYR A 44 -12.47 -7.54 -4.75
N ASP A 45 -12.25 -8.79 -5.15
CA ASP A 45 -13.29 -9.56 -5.86
C ASP A 45 -14.45 -9.99 -4.93
N LYS A 46 -14.22 -10.09 -3.61
CA LYS A 46 -15.23 -10.51 -2.63
C LYS A 46 -15.11 -9.83 -1.27
N SER A 47 -15.46 -8.55 -1.19
CA SER A 47 -15.68 -7.92 0.11
C SER A 47 -17.01 -8.41 0.71
N ILE A 48 -17.04 -8.69 2.03
CA ILE A 48 -18.28 -8.96 2.78
C ILE A 48 -19.32 -7.85 2.55
N ASN A 49 -18.88 -6.63 2.25
CA ASN A 49 -19.75 -5.51 1.94
C ASN A 49 -20.35 -5.52 0.54
N SER A 50 -19.69 -6.14 -0.45
CA SER A 50 -20.22 -6.28 -1.81
C SER A 50 -21.07 -7.53 -1.98
N GLU A 51 -20.78 -8.60 -1.23
CA GLU A 51 -21.46 -9.90 -1.37
C GLU A 51 -22.77 -9.99 -0.54
N TYR A 52 -22.91 -9.22 0.53
CA TYR A 52 -24.10 -9.23 1.41
C TYR A 52 -24.76 -7.85 1.51
N LYS A 53 -26.05 -7.76 1.19
CA LYS A 53 -26.80 -6.50 1.17
C LYS A 53 -27.34 -6.12 2.55
N THR A 54 -27.74 -7.10 3.35
CA THR A 54 -28.31 -6.83 4.68
C THR A 54 -27.32 -7.10 5.80
N THR A 55 -27.45 -6.29 6.87
CA THR A 55 -26.63 -6.42 8.08
C THR A 55 -26.77 -7.81 8.72
N LYS A 56 -27.96 -8.42 8.66
CA LYS A 56 -28.20 -9.78 9.17
C LYS A 56 -27.39 -10.85 8.43
N GLU A 57 -27.31 -10.78 7.09
CA GLU A 57 -26.54 -11.73 6.28
C GLU A 57 -25.04 -11.65 6.60
N LYS A 58 -24.52 -10.42 6.74
CA LYS A 58 -23.12 -10.17 7.13
C LYS A 58 -22.80 -10.78 8.49
N ILE A 59 -23.65 -10.50 9.47
CA ILE A 59 -23.51 -11.02 10.84
C ILE A 59 -23.52 -12.55 10.84
N ASN A 60 -24.44 -13.17 10.10
CA ASN A 60 -24.55 -14.62 10.04
C ASN A 60 -23.35 -15.29 9.35
N PHE A 61 -22.82 -14.67 8.28
CA PHE A 61 -21.60 -15.13 7.63
C PHE A 61 -20.39 -15.07 8.57
N VAL A 62 -20.23 -13.98 9.32
CA VAL A 62 -19.15 -13.86 10.31
C VAL A 62 -19.32 -14.93 11.38
N TYR A 63 -20.48 -15.02 12.06
CA TYR A 63 -20.74 -16.04 13.07
C TYR A 63 -20.38 -17.45 12.58
N LYS A 64 -20.87 -17.85 11.41
CA LYS A 64 -20.59 -19.17 10.83
C LYS A 64 -19.10 -19.45 10.59
N ASN A 65 -18.27 -18.44 10.37
CA ASN A 65 -16.83 -18.65 10.13
C ASN A 65 -15.98 -18.60 11.40
N ILE A 66 -16.41 -17.89 12.46
CA ILE A 66 -15.72 -17.86 13.76
C ILE A 66 -16.17 -18.96 14.72
N THR A 67 -17.37 -19.51 14.57
CA THR A 67 -17.86 -20.67 15.36
C THR A 67 -17.68 -22.00 14.64
N LYS A 68 -16.87 -22.04 13.57
CA LYS A 68 -16.39 -23.30 13.01
C LYS A 68 -15.32 -23.85 13.95
N ASP A 69 -15.76 -24.68 14.88
CA ASP A 69 -14.93 -25.76 15.41
C ASP A 69 -14.78 -26.85 14.33
#